data_AF-L8I2S6-F1
#
_entry.id   AF-L8I2S6-F1
#
_cell.length_a   1.000
_cell.length_b   1.000
_cell.length_c   1.000
_cell.angle_alpha   90.00
_cell.angle_beta   90.00
_cell.angle_gamma   90.00
#
_symmetry.space_group_name_H-M   'P 1'
#
loop_
_entity.id
_entity.type
_entity.pdbx_description
1 polymer ?
#
loop_
_entity_poly.entity_id
_entity_poly.type
_entity_poly.pdbx_seq_one_letter_code
_entity_poly.pdbx_strand_id
1 'polypeptide(L)' 'FLAPRSLKRQIHCLKMDGRCEVECLSFEDKIGGCRAELTPFCCRKRVNN' A
#
# COMPACT_ATOMS: atom_id res chain seq x y z
N PHE A 1 0.32 6.19 22.57
CA PHE A 1 0.08 5.01 21.71
C PHE A 1 1.03 5.05 20.52
N LEU A 2 2.17 4.36 20.63
CA LEU A 2 3.16 4.26 19.54
C LEU A 2 2.67 3.16 18.58
N ALA A 3 1.91 3.54 17.57
CA ALA A 3 1.63 2.62 16.47
C ALA A 3 2.98 2.24 15.83
N PRO A 4 3.29 0.95 15.66
CA PRO A 4 4.47 0.50 14.92
C PRO A 4 4.59 1.27 13.61
N ARG A 5 5.81 1.63 13.20
CA ARG A 5 6.06 2.40 11.96
C ARG A 5 5.44 1.76 10.72
N SER A 6 5.22 0.43 10.76
CA SER A 6 4.50 -0.38 9.78
C SER A 6 2.99 -0.06 9.73
N LEU A 7 2.33 0.10 10.89
CA LEU A 7 0.92 0.49 10.97
C LEU A 7 0.70 1.88 10.35
N LYS A 8 1.62 2.82 10.56
CA LYS A 8 1.52 4.18 10.00
C LYS A 8 1.55 4.16 8.46
N ARG A 9 2.34 3.26 7.86
CA ARG A 9 2.42 3.09 6.40
C ARG A 9 1.21 2.34 5.83
N GLN A 10 0.72 1.32 6.53
CA GLN A 10 -0.53 0.64 6.13
C GLN A 10 -1.72 1.60 6.16
N ILE A 11 -1.88 2.37 7.25
CA ILE A 11 -2.94 3.38 7.36
C ILE A 11 -2.81 4.42 6.24
N HIS A 12 -1.59 4.86 5.92
CA HIS A 12 -1.37 5.79 4.82
C HIS A 12 -1.73 5.18 3.45
N CYS A 13 -1.39 3.91 3.21
CA CYS A 13 -1.76 3.20 1.98
C CYS A 13 -3.28 3.10 1.83
N LEU A 14 -3.97 2.67 2.89
CA LEU A 14 -5.43 2.59 2.94
C LEU A 14 -6.09 3.96 2.69
N LYS A 15 -5.52 5.04 3.24
CA LYS A 15 -6.02 6.41 3.04
C LYS A 15 -5.86 6.93 1.61
N MET A 16 -4.99 6.32 0.81
CA MET A 16 -4.82 6.62 -0.62
C MET A 16 -5.65 5.69 -1.53
N ASP A 17 -6.63 4.96 -0.97
CA ASP A 17 -7.36 3.88 -1.66
C ASP A 17 -6.43 2.79 -2.22
N GLY A 18 -5.27 2.62 -1.57
CA GLY A 18 -4.29 1.60 -1.89
C GLY A 18 -4.45 0.36 -1.01
N ARG A 19 -3.92 -0.76 -1.50
CA ARG A 19 -3.78 -2.02 -0.77
C ARG A 19 -2.33 -2.45 -0.67
N CYS A 20 -1.99 -3.12 0.42
CA CYS A 20 -0.65 -3.63 0.63
C CYS A 20 -0.51 -5.00 -0.02
N GLU A 21 0.40 -5.16 -0.97
CA GLU A 21 0.60 -6.43 -1.69
C GLU A 21 2.07 -6.82 -1.79
N VAL A 22 2.31 -8.11 -2.06
CA VAL A 22 3.65 -8.65 -2.36
C VAL A 22 4.21 -8.11 -3.67
N GLU A 23 3.32 -7.89 -4.64
CA GLU A 23 3.59 -7.29 -5.95
C GLU A 23 2.29 -6.60 -6.44
N CYS A 24 2.40 -5.46 -7.12
CA CYS A 24 1.23 -4.80 -7.70
C CYS A 24 0.82 -5.48 -9.01
N LEU A 25 -0.48 -5.64 -9.24
CA LEU A 25 -0.98 -6.18 -10.51
C LEU A 25 -0.70 -5.20 -11.66
N SER A 26 -0.68 -5.69 -12.90
CA SER A 26 -0.33 -4.87 -14.08
C SER A 26 -1.28 -3.69 -14.34
N PHE A 27 -2.49 -3.71 -13.78
CA PHE A 27 -3.48 -2.64 -13.85
C PHE A 27 -3.48 -1.72 -12.61
N GLU A 28 -2.46 -1.85 -11.76
CA GLU A 28 -2.28 -1.06 -10.55
C GLU A 28 -0.98 -0.27 -10.58
N ASP A 29 -0.97 0.86 -9.90
CA ASP A 29 0.23 1.65 -9.70
C ASP A 29 0.82 1.39 -8.32
N LYS A 30 2.13 1.17 -8.29
CA LYS A 30 2.92 1.15 -7.07
C LYS A 30 3.13 2.59 -6.59
N ILE A 31 2.35 3.01 -5.60
CA ILE A 31 2.37 4.38 -5.06
C ILE A 31 3.24 4.51 -3.81
N GLY A 32 3.71 3.42 -3.23
CA GLY A 32 4.55 3.45 -2.04
C GLY A 32 4.87 2.07 -1.48
N GLY A 33 5.14 2.01 -0.18
CA GLY A 33 5.40 0.75 0.52
C GLY A 33 4.74 0.65 1.89
N CYS A 34 4.24 -0.53 2.22
CA CYS A 34 3.53 -0.82 3.47
C CYS A 34 4.41 -1.36 4.60
N ARG A 35 5.63 -1.85 4.30
CA ARG A 35 6.58 -2.41 5.28
C ARG A 35 5.94 -3.44 6.22
N ALA A 36 5.13 -4.32 5.65
CA ALA A 36 4.85 -5.64 6.20
C ALA A 36 5.77 -6.63 5.51
N GLU A 37 6.40 -7.55 6.24
CA GLU A 37 7.40 -8.51 5.70
C GLU A 37 6.91 -9.24 4.45
N LEU A 38 5.60 -9.52 4.36
CA LEU A 38 4.99 -10.26 3.27
C LEU A 38 4.33 -9.38 2.19
N THR A 39 4.07 -8.10 2.49
CA THR A 39 3.41 -7.17 1.56
C THR A 39 4.11 -5.81 1.58
N PRO A 40 5.31 -5.71 0.97
CA PRO A 40 6.11 -4.50 1.02
C PRO A 40 5.54 -3.35 0.21
N PHE A 41 4.69 -3.58 -0.80
CA PHE A 41 4.23 -2.55 -1.73
C PHE A 41 2.85 -2.02 -1.38
N CYS A 42 2.63 -0.73 -1.64
CA CYS A 42 1.31 -0.11 -1.64
C CYS A 42 0.87 0.08 -3.10
N CYS A 43 -0.19 -0.62 -3.48
CA CYS A 43 -0.71 -0.69 -4.84
C CYS A 43 -2.08 -0.03 -4.89
N ARG A 44 -2.32 0.83 -5.88
CA ARG A 44 -3.61 1.48 -6.09
C ARG A 44 -4.13 1.15 -7.48
N LYS A 45 -5.41 0.80 -7.58
CA LYS A 45 -6.05 0.52 -8.85
C LYS A 45 -6.04 1.78 -9.72
N ARG A 46 -5.68 1.64 -11.00
CA ARG A 46 -5.81 2.72 -11.97
C ARG A 46 -7.29 3.03 -12.18
N VAL A 47 -7.69 4.26 -11.87
CA VAL A 47 -9.01 4.76 -12.29
C VAL A 47 -8.81 5.32 -13.69
N ASN A 48 -9.16 4.53 -14.70
CA ASN A 48 -9.17 4.98 -16.08
C ASN A 48 -10.43 5.85 -16.27
N ASN A 49 -10.27 7.17 -16.32
CA ASN A 49 -11.33 8.11 -16.68
C ASN A 49 -11.53 8.14 -18.19
#